data_AF-A0A0N4XJL3-F1
#
_entry.id   AF-A0A0N4XJL3-F1
#
_cell.length_a   1.000
_cell.length_b   1.000
_cell.length_c   1.000
_cell.angle_alpha   90.00
_cell.angle_beta   90.00
_cell.angle_gamma   90.00
#
_symmetry.space_group_name_H-M   'P 1'
#
loop_
_entity.id
_entity.type
_entity.pdbx_description
1 polymer ?
#
loop_
_entity_poly.entity_id
_entity_poly.type
_entity_poly.pdbx_seq_one_letter_code
_entity_poly.pdbx_strand_id
1 'polypeptide(L)'
;MDFETTGRIEGNNDNEFRKFESKLHEPGNYSNMLTKLIVESINLERQDLILKGTFAQEWPGVRAFLETCKKPACLVAHNGLAFDYRVLFGELTRCGFIDADMGLPDGVVFVDSYLAIRELEEKHRAELQQATKLVDWKMRKFQCYCGKFLCFCGF
;
A
#
# COMPACT_ATOMS: atom_id res chain seq x y z
N MET A 1 3.88 32.06 -19.81
CA MET A 1 3.75 30.69 -19.28
C MET A 1 3.11 30.88 -17.93
N ASP A 2 1.81 30.72 -17.90
CA ASP A 2 0.95 31.37 -16.91
C ASP A 2 0.62 30.34 -15.84
N PHE A 3 0.98 30.69 -14.61
CA PHE A 3 1.02 29.82 -13.44
C PHE A 3 -0.33 29.88 -12.72
N GLU A 4 -1.42 29.50 -13.40
CA GLU A 4 -2.78 29.50 -12.84
C GLU A 4 -3.56 28.26 -13.28
N THR A 5 -3.16 27.07 -12.82
CA THR A 5 -4.07 25.90 -12.78
C THR A 5 -3.68 24.91 -11.67
N THR A 6 -3.48 25.40 -10.44
CA THR A 6 -3.64 24.53 -9.25
C THR A 6 -5.05 24.69 -8.73
N GLY A 7 -5.98 23.97 -9.37
CA GLY A 7 -7.33 23.79 -8.86
C GLY A 7 -7.29 23.04 -7.52
N ARG A 8 -8.05 23.55 -6.55
CA ARG A 8 -8.29 23.01 -5.22
C ARG A 8 -8.33 21.47 -5.18
N ILE A 9 -7.45 20.87 -4.38
CA ILE A 9 -7.68 19.51 -3.86
C ILE A 9 -8.64 19.68 -2.68
N GLU A 10 -9.92 19.44 -2.94
CA GLU A 10 -10.98 19.52 -1.92
C GLU A 10 -10.76 18.45 -0.84
N GLY A 11 -10.66 18.88 0.43
CA GLY A 11 -10.61 18.03 1.62
C GLY A 11 -11.94 17.31 1.93
N ASN A 12 -12.67 16.87 0.90
CA ASN A 12 -13.98 16.23 1.02
C ASN A 12 -13.87 14.69 1.11
N ASN A 13 -12.83 14.10 0.52
CA ASN A 13 -12.65 12.64 0.47
C ASN A 13 -12.39 12.02 1.86
N ASP A 14 -11.65 12.71 2.72
CA ASP A 14 -11.31 12.21 4.07
C ASP A 14 -12.53 12.19 4.99
N ASN A 15 -13.46 13.14 4.82
CA ASN A 15 -14.69 13.22 5.60
C ASN A 15 -15.70 12.16 5.17
N GLU A 16 -15.82 11.91 3.86
CA GLU A 16 -16.61 10.79 3.35
C GLU A 16 -16.02 9.48 3.87
N PHE A 17 -14.71 9.24 3.72
CA PHE A 17 -14.04 8.03 4.19
C PHE A 17 -14.26 7.75 5.69
N ARG A 18 -14.12 8.77 6.56
CA ARG A 18 -14.40 8.66 8.00
C ARG A 18 -15.87 8.37 8.30
N LYS A 19 -16.79 8.99 7.55
CA LYS A 19 -18.22 8.73 7.66
C LYS A 19 -18.58 7.31 7.18
N PHE A 20 -17.82 6.76 6.24
CA PHE A 20 -17.93 5.36 5.80
C PHE A 20 -17.37 4.37 6.83
N GLU A 21 -16.20 4.65 7.43
CA GLU A 21 -15.65 3.84 8.53
C GLU A 21 -16.62 3.74 9.72
N SER A 22 -17.33 4.83 10.04
CA SER A 22 -18.33 4.83 11.11
C SER A 22 -19.54 3.93 10.83
N LYS A 23 -19.90 3.73 9.55
CA LYS A 23 -20.99 2.83 9.12
C LYS A 23 -20.56 1.36 9.11
N LEU A 24 -19.26 1.12 8.90
CA LEU A 24 -18.58 -0.14 9.19
C LEU A 24 -18.42 -0.35 10.72
N HIS A 25 -19.36 0.05 11.58
CA HIS A 25 -19.36 -0.39 12.98
C HIS A 25 -20.70 -0.98 13.40
N GLU A 26 -21.70 -0.98 12.51
CA GLU A 26 -23.02 -1.57 12.77
C GLU A 26 -23.05 -3.07 12.42
N PRO A 27 -23.19 -3.99 13.40
CA PRO A 27 -22.94 -5.43 13.20
C PRO A 27 -23.88 -6.14 12.21
N GLY A 28 -25.04 -5.54 11.90
CA GLY A 28 -26.15 -6.23 11.23
C GLY A 28 -26.12 -6.27 9.70
N ASN A 29 -25.31 -5.45 9.03
CA ASN A 29 -25.36 -5.32 7.55
C ASN A 29 -23.97 -5.28 6.88
N TYR A 30 -22.96 -5.66 7.64
CA TYR A 30 -21.55 -5.48 7.30
C TYR A 30 -21.13 -6.25 6.04
N SER A 31 -21.62 -7.49 5.88
CA SER A 31 -21.25 -8.36 4.77
C SER A 31 -21.74 -7.84 3.41
N ASN A 32 -22.98 -7.36 3.34
CA ASN A 32 -23.55 -6.87 2.08
C ASN A 32 -22.95 -5.53 1.66
N MET A 33 -22.69 -4.64 2.62
CA MET A 33 -22.09 -3.33 2.37
C MET A 33 -20.61 -3.45 1.97
N LEU A 34 -19.84 -4.31 2.65
CA LEU A 34 -18.45 -4.63 2.24
C LEU A 34 -18.42 -5.23 0.84
N THR A 35 -19.30 -6.19 0.54
CA THR A 35 -19.35 -6.81 -0.78
C THR A 35 -19.62 -5.77 -1.86
N LYS A 36 -20.54 -4.84 -1.60
CA LYS A 36 -20.84 -3.75 -2.53
C LYS A 36 -19.64 -2.83 -2.76
N LEU A 37 -18.97 -2.41 -1.68
CA LEU A 37 -17.77 -1.56 -1.76
C LEU A 37 -16.62 -2.25 -2.50
N ILE A 38 -16.43 -3.54 -2.29
CA ILE A 38 -15.45 -4.36 -3.01
C ILE A 38 -15.75 -4.34 -4.50
N VAL A 39 -17.01 -4.61 -4.89
CA VAL A 39 -17.42 -4.57 -6.30
C VAL A 39 -17.22 -3.18 -6.91
N GLU A 40 -17.59 -2.12 -6.20
CA GLU A 40 -17.41 -0.73 -6.67
C GLU A 40 -15.92 -0.35 -6.80
N SER A 41 -15.06 -0.82 -5.89
CA SER A 41 -13.63 -0.47 -5.87
C SER A 41 -12.82 -1.23 -6.92
N ILE A 42 -13.13 -2.50 -7.14
CA ILE A 42 -12.41 -3.37 -8.07
C ILE A 42 -13.07 -3.35 -9.46
N ASN A 43 -14.32 -2.88 -9.54
CA ASN A 43 -15.16 -2.85 -10.74
C ASN A 43 -15.24 -4.21 -11.45
N LEU A 44 -15.39 -5.28 -10.66
CA LEU A 44 -15.54 -6.65 -11.13
C LEU A 44 -16.73 -7.29 -10.42
N GLU A 45 -17.72 -7.70 -11.20
CA GLU A 45 -18.85 -8.46 -10.67
C GLU A 45 -18.58 -9.96 -10.74
N ARG A 46 -19.29 -10.72 -9.91
CA ARG A 46 -19.20 -12.19 -9.93
C ARG A 46 -19.50 -12.76 -11.32
N GLN A 47 -20.40 -12.14 -12.07
CA GLN A 47 -20.81 -12.57 -13.41
C GLN A 47 -19.64 -12.51 -14.41
N ASP A 48 -18.77 -11.51 -14.30
CA ASP A 48 -17.59 -11.34 -15.15
C ASP A 48 -16.52 -12.42 -14.91
N LEU A 49 -16.58 -13.07 -13.75
CA LEU A 49 -15.61 -14.06 -13.29
C LEU A 49 -16.07 -15.51 -13.48
N ILE A 50 -17.33 -15.76 -13.90
CA ILE A 50 -17.88 -17.11 -14.05
C ILE A 50 -17.07 -17.96 -15.03
N LEU A 51 -16.54 -17.34 -16.08
CA LEU A 51 -15.76 -18.02 -17.11
C LEU A 51 -14.25 -18.11 -16.79
N LYS A 52 -13.82 -17.58 -15.63
CA LYS A 52 -12.41 -17.62 -15.21
C LYS A 52 -12.10 -18.90 -14.45
N GLY A 53 -10.84 -19.31 -14.50
CA GLY A 53 -10.35 -20.42 -13.69
C GLY A 53 -10.49 -20.12 -12.21
N THR A 54 -10.76 -21.16 -11.44
CA THR A 54 -10.71 -21.11 -9.97
C THR A 54 -9.27 -21.02 -9.50
N PHE A 55 -9.06 -20.59 -8.26
CA PHE A 55 -7.73 -20.55 -7.64
C PHE A 55 -6.98 -21.89 -7.78
N ALA A 56 -7.67 -23.02 -7.57
CA ALA A 56 -7.08 -24.35 -7.66
C ALA A 56 -6.58 -24.70 -9.08
N GLN A 57 -7.25 -24.18 -10.12
CA GLN A 57 -6.88 -24.42 -11.51
C GLN A 57 -5.68 -23.55 -11.93
N GLU A 58 -5.61 -22.31 -11.45
CA GLU A 58 -4.58 -21.35 -11.84
C GLU A 58 -3.28 -21.49 -11.02
N TRP A 59 -3.38 -21.93 -9.76
CA TRP A 59 -2.23 -21.99 -8.85
C TRP A 59 -1.02 -22.78 -9.38
N PRO A 60 -1.18 -23.96 -10.02
CA PRO A 60 -0.03 -24.68 -10.61
C PRO A 60 0.77 -23.84 -11.61
N GLY A 61 0.09 -22.98 -12.39
CA GLY A 61 0.75 -22.06 -13.32
C GLY A 61 1.53 -20.96 -12.58
N VAL A 62 0.97 -20.40 -11.52
CA VAL A 62 1.64 -19.41 -10.66
C VAL A 62 2.87 -20.03 -9.98
N ARG A 63 2.74 -21.23 -9.42
CA ARG A 63 3.86 -21.94 -8.80
C ARG A 63 4.98 -22.20 -9.82
N ALA A 64 4.63 -22.70 -11.01
CA ALA A 64 5.61 -22.93 -12.07
C ALA A 64 6.34 -21.64 -12.46
N PHE A 65 5.63 -20.52 -12.56
CA PHE A 65 6.25 -19.21 -12.78
C PHE A 65 7.23 -18.84 -11.66
N LEU A 66 6.84 -19.00 -10.40
CA LEU A 66 7.71 -18.72 -9.24
C LEU A 66 8.96 -19.61 -9.20
N GLU A 67 8.90 -20.83 -9.73
CA GLU A 67 10.07 -21.72 -9.88
C GLU A 67 11.07 -21.22 -10.92
N THR A 68 10.60 -20.54 -11.98
CA THR A 68 11.52 -19.97 -12.99
C THR A 68 12.30 -18.76 -12.50
N CYS A 69 11.88 -18.15 -11.39
CA CYS A 69 12.51 -16.96 -10.84
C CYS A 69 13.86 -17.29 -10.18
N LYS A 70 14.87 -16.43 -10.38
CA LYS A 70 16.16 -16.55 -9.70
C LYS A 70 15.96 -16.47 -8.18
N LYS A 71 16.51 -17.44 -7.44
CA LYS A 71 16.38 -17.53 -5.98
C LYS A 71 17.53 -16.78 -5.27
N PRO A 72 17.28 -16.14 -4.11
CA PRO A 72 15.97 -16.00 -3.47
C PRO A 72 15.06 -15.01 -4.22
N ALA A 73 13.78 -15.37 -4.38
CA ALA A 73 12.77 -14.51 -5.01
C ALA A 73 11.90 -13.88 -3.91
N CYS A 74 11.63 -12.58 -3.98
CA CYS A 74 10.89 -11.86 -2.95
C CYS A 74 9.53 -11.38 -3.47
N LEU A 75 8.45 -11.86 -2.84
CA LEU A 75 7.11 -11.30 -3.01
C LEU A 75 7.01 -10.00 -2.24
N VAL A 76 6.45 -8.96 -2.84
CA VAL A 76 6.27 -7.65 -2.22
C VAL A 76 4.80 -7.26 -2.34
N ALA A 77 4.13 -7.04 -1.21
CA ALA A 77 2.74 -6.64 -1.15
C ALA A 77 2.55 -5.50 -0.13
N HIS A 78 1.59 -4.61 -0.39
CA HIS A 78 1.31 -3.48 0.50
C HIS A 78 0.34 -3.90 1.60
N ASN A 79 0.78 -3.87 2.86
CA ASN A 79 0.03 -4.44 3.99
C ASN A 79 -0.21 -5.96 3.84
N GLY A 80 0.70 -6.64 3.14
CA GLY A 80 0.56 -8.06 2.82
C GLY A 80 0.52 -8.97 4.04
N LEU A 81 1.18 -8.60 5.15
CA LEU A 81 1.14 -9.40 6.39
C LEU A 81 -0.25 -9.42 7.03
N ALA A 82 -1.01 -8.34 6.87
CA ALA A 82 -2.37 -8.26 7.38
C ALA A 82 -3.41 -8.81 6.39
N PHE A 83 -3.10 -8.81 5.08
CA PHE A 83 -4.04 -9.15 4.02
C PHE A 83 -3.52 -10.21 3.04
N ASP A 84 -2.77 -9.83 2.00
CA ASP A 84 -2.46 -10.66 0.84
C ASP A 84 -1.88 -12.02 1.19
N TYR A 85 -0.88 -12.06 2.07
CA TYR A 85 -0.21 -13.31 2.45
C TYR A 85 -1.11 -14.23 3.28
N ARG A 86 -2.02 -13.65 4.08
CA ARG A 86 -3.00 -14.42 4.86
C ARG A 86 -4.08 -15.01 3.96
N VAL A 87 -4.56 -14.23 3.00
CA VAL A 87 -5.52 -14.71 1.99
C VAL A 87 -4.88 -15.82 1.16
N LEU A 88 -3.65 -15.61 0.66
CA LEU A 88 -2.92 -16.61 -0.10
C LEU A 88 -2.71 -17.90 0.70
N PHE A 89 -2.24 -17.81 1.94
CA PHE A 89 -2.07 -18.97 2.81
C PHE A 89 -3.41 -19.71 3.06
N GLY A 90 -4.48 -18.95 3.29
CA GLY A 90 -5.83 -19.49 3.44
C GLY A 90 -6.31 -20.26 2.21
N GLU A 91 -6.12 -19.72 1.01
CA GLU A 91 -6.48 -20.38 -0.24
C GLU A 91 -5.64 -21.62 -0.53
N LEU A 92 -4.32 -21.56 -0.30
CA LEU A 92 -3.44 -22.72 -0.44
C LEU A 92 -3.82 -23.85 0.51
N THR A 93 -4.18 -23.51 1.75
CA THR A 93 -4.65 -24.47 2.76
C THR A 93 -6.01 -25.04 2.37
N ARG A 94 -6.96 -24.19 1.95
CA ARG A 94 -8.31 -24.59 1.51
C ARG A 94 -8.28 -25.56 0.34
N CYS A 95 -7.31 -25.41 -0.56
CA CYS A 95 -7.10 -26.29 -1.71
C CYS A 95 -6.22 -27.53 -1.39
N GLY A 96 -5.73 -27.69 -0.17
CA GLY A 96 -4.86 -28.81 0.23
C GLY A 96 -3.46 -28.77 -0.40
N PHE A 97 -3.05 -27.63 -0.96
CA PHE A 97 -1.75 -27.50 -1.61
C PHE A 97 -0.59 -27.48 -0.61
N ILE A 98 -0.80 -26.99 0.60
CA ILE A 98 0.24 -27.03 1.64
C ILE A 98 0.57 -28.49 2.01
N ASP A 99 -0.46 -29.30 2.28
CA ASP A 99 -0.28 -30.70 2.70
C ASP A 99 0.29 -31.58 1.57
N ALA A 100 0.00 -31.22 0.31
CA ALA A 100 0.51 -31.91 -0.87
C ALA A 100 1.90 -31.43 -1.34
N ASP A 101 2.60 -30.61 -0.54
CA ASP A 101 3.88 -29.97 -0.91
C ASP A 101 3.81 -29.14 -2.21
N MET A 102 2.60 -28.69 -2.55
CA MET A 102 2.23 -27.87 -3.70
C MET A 102 2.06 -26.38 -3.33
N GLY A 103 2.51 -25.96 -2.15
CA GLY A 103 2.53 -24.57 -1.67
C GLY A 103 3.53 -23.66 -2.39
N LEU A 104 4.05 -22.66 -1.67
CA LEU A 104 5.09 -21.75 -2.19
C LEU A 104 6.40 -22.53 -2.45
N PRO A 105 7.06 -22.31 -3.60
CA PRO A 105 8.38 -22.86 -3.88
C PRO A 105 9.46 -22.48 -2.88
N ASP A 106 10.47 -23.34 -2.76
CA ASP A 106 11.66 -23.06 -1.99
C ASP A 106 12.39 -21.81 -2.50
N GLY A 107 12.97 -21.08 -1.53
CA GLY A 107 13.69 -19.83 -1.79
C GLY A 107 12.79 -18.64 -2.18
N VAL A 108 11.45 -18.78 -2.09
CA VAL A 108 10.53 -17.65 -2.17
C VAL A 108 10.32 -17.06 -0.78
N VAL A 109 10.60 -15.77 -0.62
CA VAL A 109 10.43 -14.99 0.61
C VAL A 109 9.40 -13.87 0.38
N PHE A 110 8.98 -13.20 1.45
CA PHE A 110 7.96 -12.14 1.39
C PHE A 110 8.34 -10.90 2.21
N VAL A 111 7.94 -9.73 1.74
CA VAL A 111 8.16 -8.42 2.40
C VAL A 111 6.89 -7.57 2.33
N ASP A 112 6.53 -6.98 3.47
CA ASP A 112 5.47 -5.99 3.54
C ASP A 112 5.99 -4.60 3.19
N SER A 113 5.55 -4.04 2.06
CA SER A 113 6.01 -2.73 1.61
C SER A 113 5.52 -1.59 2.49
N TYR A 114 4.37 -1.74 3.17
CA TYR A 114 3.88 -0.71 4.10
C TYR A 114 4.86 -0.55 5.28
N LEU A 115 5.30 -1.66 5.87
CA LEU A 115 6.28 -1.63 6.96
C LEU A 115 7.64 -1.12 6.47
N ALA A 116 8.09 -1.57 5.29
CA ALA A 116 9.36 -1.15 4.71
C ALA A 116 9.41 0.37 4.43
N ILE A 117 8.34 0.93 3.85
CA ILE A 117 8.24 2.36 3.56
C ILE A 117 8.18 3.16 4.86
N ARG A 118 7.40 2.70 5.85
CA ARG A 118 7.28 3.39 7.13
C ARG A 118 8.61 3.47 7.88
N GLU A 119 9.39 2.38 7.86
CA GLU A 119 10.75 2.38 8.42
C GLU A 119 11.68 3.34 7.68
N LEU A 120 11.62 3.36 6.34
CA LEU A 120 12.42 4.27 5.52
C LEU A 120 12.10 5.74 5.83
N GLU A 121 10.82 6.11 5.92
CA GLU A 121 10.39 7.47 6.24
C GLU A 121 10.82 7.87 7.65
N GLU A 122 10.73 6.97 8.62
CA GLU A 122 11.15 7.25 10.00
C GLU A 122 12.66 7.51 10.08
N LYS A 123 13.46 6.75 9.33
CA LYS A 123 14.89 6.98 9.22
C LYS A 123 15.22 8.35 8.62
N HIS A 124 14.57 8.71 7.51
CA HIS A 124 14.76 10.04 6.90
C HIS A 124 14.33 11.18 7.83
N ARG A 125 13.22 11.00 8.55
CA ARG A 125 12.75 11.96 9.56
C ARG A 125 13.79 12.16 10.67
N ALA A 126 14.38 11.06 11.17
CA ALA A 126 15.41 11.10 12.19
C ALA A 126 16.69 11.81 11.72
N GLU A 127 17.13 11.53 10.49
CA GLU A 127 18.30 12.19 9.88
C GLU A 127 18.08 13.70 9.71
N LEU A 128 16.91 14.11 9.23
CA LEU A 128 16.54 15.54 9.13
C LEU A 128 16.49 16.23 10.50
N GLN A 129 15.92 15.55 11.50
CA GLN A 129 15.86 16.09 12.86
C GLN A 129 17.26 16.28 13.45
N GLN A 130 18.19 15.36 13.19
CA GLN A 130 19.59 15.49 13.60
C GLN A 130 20.29 16.64 12.87
N ALA A 131 20.14 16.74 11.55
CA ALA A 131 20.71 17.83 10.76
C ALA A 131 20.23 19.20 11.26
N THR A 132 18.93 19.33 11.59
CA THR A 132 18.35 20.57 12.14
C THR A 132 18.97 20.99 13.47
N LYS A 133 19.39 20.03 14.31
CA LYS A 133 20.10 20.32 15.58
C LYS A 133 21.53 20.79 15.37
N LEU A 134 22.15 20.43 14.24
CA LEU A 134 23.53 20.80 13.90
C LEU A 134 23.61 22.16 13.19
N VAL A 135 22.48 22.70 12.71
CA VAL A 135 22.42 24.03 12.13
C VAL A 135 22.57 25.07 13.25
N ASP A 136 23.69 25.80 13.26
CA ASP A 136 23.86 26.98 14.10
C ASP A 136 23.10 28.16 13.48
N TRP A 137 21.88 28.37 13.98
CA TRP A 137 21.01 29.49 13.60
C TRP A 137 21.64 30.87 13.88
N LYS A 138 22.66 30.96 14.76
CA LYS A 138 23.33 32.23 15.08
C LYS A 138 24.36 32.66 14.03
N MET A 139 24.78 31.78 13.13
CA MET A 139 25.75 32.11 12.06
C MET A 139 25.10 32.64 10.77
N ARG A 140 23.76 32.68 10.65
CA ARG A 140 23.09 33.27 9.48
C ARG A 140 23.04 34.79 9.58
N LYS A 141 24.13 35.47 9.20
CA LYS A 141 24.05 36.88 8.78
C LYS A 141 23.25 36.94 7.48
N PHE A 142 21.97 37.22 7.55
CA PHE A 142 21.10 37.38 6.37
C PHE A 142 21.49 38.63 5.56
N GLN A 143 21.89 38.42 4.31
CA GLN A 143 21.75 39.43 3.26
C GLN A 143 20.55 38.98 2.41
N CYS A 144 19.40 39.61 2.62
CA CYS A 144 18.17 39.29 1.89
C CYS A 144 18.30 39.77 0.43
N TYR A 145 18.40 38.82 -0.52
CA TYR A 145 18.13 39.10 -1.92
C TYR A 145 16.66 38.76 -2.21
N CYS A 146 15.85 39.80 -2.38
CA CYS A 146 14.43 39.68 -2.71
C CYS A 146 14.29 39.39 -4.21
N GLY A 147 14.21 38.10 -4.58
CA GLY A 147 13.83 37.62 -5.92
C GLY A 147 12.39 37.11 -5.90
N LYS A 148 11.58 37.52 -6.89
CA LYS A 148 10.10 37.57 -6.90
C LYS A 148 9.28 36.29 -6.62
N PHE A 149 9.85 35.14 -6.29
CA PHE A 149 9.06 33.96 -5.90
C PHE A 149 9.77 33.20 -4.78
N LEU A 150 9.05 33.00 -3.66
CA LEU A 150 9.48 32.52 -2.34
C LEU A 150 10.16 33.57 -1.45
N CYS A 151 9.33 34.23 -0.64
CA CYS A 151 9.76 34.82 0.62
C CYS A 151 10.03 33.68 1.61
N PHE A 152 11.29 33.30 1.80
CA PHE A 152 11.69 32.56 2.98
C PHE A 152 11.76 33.55 4.15
N CYS A 153 10.68 33.62 4.94
CA CYS A 153 10.66 34.38 6.18
C CYS A 153 11.48 33.65 7.25
N GLY A 154 12.68 34.19 7.44
CA GLY A 154 13.46 34.29 8.68
C GLY A 154 13.26 33.24 9.77
N PHE A 155 14.24 32.36 9.89
CA PHE A 155 15.00 32.08 11.11
C PHE A 155 16.46 31.78 10.72
#